data_AF-A0A143YH33-F1
#
_entry.id   AF-A0A143YH33-F1
#
_cell.length_a   1.000
_cell.length_b   1.000
_cell.length_c   1.000
_cell.angle_alpha   90.00
_cell.angle_beta   90.00
_cell.angle_gamma   90.00
#
_symmetry.space_group_name_H-M   'P 1'
#
loop_
_entity.id
_entity.type
_entity.pdbx_description
1 polymer ?
#
loop_
_entity_poly.entity_id
_entity_poly.type
_entity_poly.pdbx_seq_one_letter_code
_entity_poly.pdbx_strand_id
1 'polypeptide(L)'
;SDEKTGAIYGKRKIDVEPVFGFLKANLCFTRFSVRGKEKVRNDLGFALMAVNMRKYAVQTALLGRESAPWPSKKGSNHQNSVIGTFFNSFQLVMSQPLLHVIK
;
A
#
# COMPACT_ATOMS: atom_id res chain seq x y z
N SER A 1 29.59 -21.93 -6.31
CA SER A 1 28.44 -21.18 -6.88
C SER A 1 27.27 -21.08 -5.92
N ASP A 2 27.17 -21.96 -4.90
CA ASP A 2 26.10 -21.94 -3.89
C ASP A 2 26.20 -20.78 -2.89
N GLU A 3 27.39 -20.47 -2.35
CA GLU A 3 27.52 -19.50 -1.25
C GLU A 3 27.10 -18.07 -1.62
N LYS A 4 27.52 -17.59 -2.80
CA LYS A 4 27.12 -16.26 -3.31
C LYS A 4 25.61 -16.17 -3.58
N THR A 5 25.00 -17.26 -4.03
CA THR A 5 23.55 -17.32 -4.30
C THR A 5 22.76 -17.40 -2.99
N GLY A 6 23.26 -18.15 -2.01
CA GLY A 6 22.72 -18.24 -0.66
C GLY A 6 22.72 -16.90 0.07
N ALA A 7 23.81 -16.13 -0.03
CA ALA A 7 23.90 -14.79 0.54
C ALA A 7 22.86 -13.82 -0.07
N ILE A 8 22.66 -13.87 -1.39
CA ILE A 8 21.65 -13.04 -2.08
C ILE A 8 20.24 -13.44 -1.65
N TYR A 9 19.96 -14.74 -1.55
CA TYR A 9 18.65 -15.23 -1.14
C TYR A 9 18.34 -14.87 0.33
N GLY A 10 19.33 -15.01 1.23
CA GLY A 10 19.21 -14.59 2.63
C GLY A 10 18.89 -13.09 2.77
N LYS A 11 19.55 -12.25 1.97
CA LYS A 11 19.28 -10.81 1.96
C LYS A 11 17.85 -10.46 1.52
N ARG A 12 17.29 -11.18 0.54
CA ARG A 12 15.90 -10.94 0.09
C ARG A 12 14.87 -11.26 1.17
N LYS A 13 15.12 -12.26 2.02
CA LYS A 13 14.21 -12.60 3.13
C LYS A 13 14.10 -11.49 4.16
N ILE A 14 15.17 -10.72 4.35
CA ILE A 14 15.23 -9.64 5.33
C ILE A 14 14.73 -8.33 4.72
N ASP A 15 15.13 -8.04 3.49
CA ASP A 15 14.87 -6.72 2.89
C ASP A 15 13.59 -6.71 2.06
N VAL A 16 13.41 -7.69 1.18
CA VAL A 16 12.39 -7.68 0.12
C VAL A 16 11.09 -8.32 0.59
N GLU A 17 11.15 -9.52 1.15
CA GLU A 17 9.95 -10.27 1.56
C GLU A 17 9.08 -9.52 2.58
N PRO A 18 9.63 -8.84 3.61
CA PRO A 18 8.81 -8.11 4.57
C PRO A 18 8.07 -6.93 3.95
N VAL A 19 8.74 -6.18 3.07
CA VAL A 19 8.14 -5.03 2.37
C VAL A 19 7.01 -5.50 1.45
N PHE A 20 7.24 -6.55 0.66
CA PHE A 20 6.22 -7.10 -0.23
C PHE A 20 5.06 -7.74 0.54
N GLY A 21 5.34 -8.44 1.65
CA GLY A 21 4.31 -8.98 2.53
C GLY A 21 3.44 -7.88 3.14
N PHE A 22 4.06 -6.79 3.58
CA PHE A 22 3.36 -5.62 4.11
C PHE A 22 2.46 -4.96 3.06
N LEU A 23 2.96 -4.75 1.84
CA LEU A 23 2.18 -4.20 0.74
C LEU A 23 1.01 -5.11 0.36
N LYS A 24 1.23 -6.43 0.32
CA LYS A 24 0.18 -7.40 0.03
C LYS A 24 -0.93 -7.39 1.09
N ALA A 25 -0.57 -7.29 2.37
CA ALA A 25 -1.53 -7.25 3.46
C ALA A 25 -2.32 -5.92 3.52
N ASN A 26 -1.68 -4.79 3.21
CA ASN A 26 -2.29 -3.47 3.39
C ASN A 26 -3.02 -2.94 2.14
N LEU A 27 -2.57 -3.31 0.94
CA LEU A 27 -3.06 -2.79 -0.33
C LEU A 27 -3.58 -3.88 -1.27
N CYS A 28 -3.58 -5.16 -0.84
CA CYS A 28 -3.79 -6.30 -1.72
C CYS A 28 -2.88 -6.24 -2.97
N PHE A 29 -1.65 -5.76 -2.78
CA PHE A 29 -0.68 -5.61 -3.86
C PHE A 29 -0.27 -7.00 -4.39
N THR A 30 -0.77 -7.37 -5.57
CA THR A 30 -0.49 -8.66 -6.20
C THR A 30 0.48 -8.54 -7.36
N ARG A 31 0.50 -7.40 -8.08
CA ARG A 31 1.26 -7.22 -9.31
C ARG A 31 1.57 -5.74 -9.58
N PHE A 32 2.67 -5.49 -10.29
CA PHE A 32 2.94 -4.19 -10.92
C PHE A 32 2.09 -4.01 -12.18
N SER A 33 1.46 -2.85 -12.34
CA SER A 33 0.64 -2.54 -13.51
C SER A 33 1.52 -2.32 -14.74
N VAL A 34 2.69 -1.73 -14.54
CA VAL A 34 3.64 -1.37 -15.60
C VAL A 34 4.81 -2.33 -15.73
N ARG A 35 5.46 -2.34 -16.89
CA ARG A 35 6.75 -3.01 -17.14
C ARG A 35 7.85 -1.98 -17.35
N GLY A 36 9.08 -2.31 -16.96
CA GLY A 36 10.26 -1.44 -17.05
C GLY A 36 10.66 -0.84 -15.69
N LYS A 37 11.97 -0.80 -15.43
CA LYS A 37 12.52 -0.49 -14.08
C LYS A 37 12.06 0.87 -13.54
N GLU A 38 12.09 1.91 -14.36
CA GLU A 38 11.70 3.26 -13.95
C GLU A 38 10.22 3.34 -13.59
N LYS A 39 9.35 2.79 -14.44
CA LYS A 39 7.90 2.80 -14.21
C LYS A 39 7.52 1.98 -12.98
N VAL A 40 8.14 0.82 -12.80
CA VAL A 40 7.95 -0.04 -11.61
C VAL A 40 8.37 0.68 -10.32
N ARG A 41 9.43 1.50 -10.36
CA ARG A 41 9.86 2.33 -9.23
C ARG A 41 8.78 3.35 -8.84
N ASN A 42 8.11 3.95 -9.82
CA ASN A 42 7.02 4.89 -9.58
C ASN A 42 5.78 4.18 -9.00
N ASP A 43 5.36 3.04 -9.58
CA ASP A 43 4.27 2.22 -9.05
C ASP A 43 4.49 1.84 -7.57
N LEU A 44 5.73 1.43 -7.23
CA LEU A 44 6.10 1.11 -5.86
C LEU A 44 6.05 2.35 -4.95
N GLY A 45 6.50 3.51 -5.44
CA GLY A 45 6.42 4.78 -4.73
C GLY A 45 4.99 5.17 -4.38
N PHE A 46 4.06 5.02 -5.32
CA PHE A 46 2.63 5.25 -5.08
C PHE A 46 2.04 4.29 -4.05
N ALA A 47 2.38 3.00 -4.14
CA ALA A 47 1.93 2.01 -3.16
C ALA A 47 2.40 2.39 -1.74
N LEU A 48 3.68 2.72 -1.56
CA LEU A 48 4.21 3.15 -0.26
C LEU A 48 3.56 4.45 0.24
N MET A 49 3.31 5.40 -0.65
CA MET A 49 2.63 6.66 -0.32
C MET A 49 1.19 6.42 0.14
N ALA A 50 0.46 5.52 -0.52
CA ALA A 50 -0.87 5.11 -0.09
C ALA A 50 -0.79 4.62 1.37
N VAL A 51 0.09 3.68 1.69
CA VAL A 51 0.20 3.16 3.07
C VAL A 51 0.50 4.27 4.09
N ASN A 52 1.37 5.22 3.76
CA ASN A 52 1.64 6.36 4.62
C ASN A 52 0.39 7.23 4.85
N MET A 53 -0.44 7.46 3.82
CA MET A 53 -1.72 8.19 3.96
C MET A 53 -2.69 7.46 4.90
N ARG A 54 -2.77 6.12 4.85
CA ARG A 54 -3.59 5.35 5.81
C ARG A 54 -3.09 5.51 7.25
N LYS A 55 -1.77 5.46 7.46
CA LYS A 55 -1.19 5.73 8.79
C LYS A 55 -1.48 7.14 9.28
N TYR A 56 -1.45 8.13 8.38
CA TYR A 56 -1.77 9.52 8.72
C TYR A 56 -3.26 9.71 9.07
N ALA A 57 -4.17 9.08 8.31
CA ALA A 57 -5.61 9.13 8.59
C ALA A 57 -5.96 8.52 9.96
N VAL A 58 -5.33 7.41 10.33
CA VAL A 58 -5.52 6.81 11.66
C VAL A 58 -4.98 7.72 12.76
N GLN A 59 -3.77 8.26 12.61
CA GLN A 59 -3.18 9.16 13.61
C GLN A 59 -4.00 10.43 13.82
N THR A 60 -4.44 11.07 12.74
CA THR A 60 -5.30 12.26 12.82
C THR A 60 -6.65 11.95 13.49
N ALA A 61 -7.23 10.77 13.22
CA ALA A 61 -8.44 10.31 13.89
C ALA A 61 -8.25 10.02 15.40
N LEU A 62 -7.06 9.58 15.82
CA LEU A 62 -6.74 9.36 17.24
C LEU A 62 -6.52 10.69 17.98
N LEU A 63 -5.72 11.60 17.42
CA LEU A 63 -5.48 12.93 18.00
C LEU A 63 -6.76 13.76 18.12
N GLY A 64 -7.67 13.65 17.13
CA GLY A 64 -8.98 14.31 17.19
C GLY A 64 -9.92 13.76 18.26
N ARG A 65 -9.65 12.59 18.85
CA ARG A 65 -10.44 12.05 19.97
C ARG A 65 -9.96 12.50 21.35
N GLU A 66 -8.67 12.71 21.53
CA GLU A 66 -8.12 13.14 22.84
C GLU A 66 -8.52 14.57 23.22
N SER A 67 -8.86 15.41 22.24
CA SER A 67 -9.21 16.82 22.41
C SER A 67 -10.71 17.10 22.57
N ALA A 68 -11.58 16.08 22.56
CA ALA A 68 -13.04 16.25 22.60
C ALA A 68 -13.63 15.87 23.98
N PRO A 69 -14.29 16.80 24.72
CA PRO A 69 -14.78 16.54 26.08
C PRO A 69 -16.08 15.69 26.18
N TRP A 70 -16.76 15.39 25.07
CA TRP A 70 -18.07 14.72 25.05
C TRP A 70 -18.25 13.90 23.75
N PRO A 71 -19.19 12.92 23.66
CA PRO A 71 -19.42 12.14 22.46
C PRO A 71 -20.05 13.02 21.36
N SER A 72 -19.21 13.82 20.70
CA SER A 72 -19.59 14.62 19.56
C SER A 72 -19.90 13.68 18.40
N LYS A 73 -21.11 13.80 17.83
CA LYS A 73 -21.53 13.01 16.67
C LYS A 73 -20.45 13.10 15.61
N LYS A 74 -19.94 11.95 15.21
CA LYS A 74 -18.86 11.79 14.22
C LYS A 74 -19.30 12.46 12.92
N GLY A 75 -18.90 13.72 12.73
CA GLY A 75 -19.12 14.45 11.49
C GLY A 75 -18.60 13.62 10.33
N SER A 76 -19.33 13.60 9.21
CA SER A 76 -18.97 12.83 8.03
C SER A 76 -17.54 13.21 7.63
N ASN A 77 -16.59 12.31 7.90
CA ASN A 77 -15.18 12.58 7.74
C ASN A 77 -14.88 12.52 6.24
N HIS A 78 -15.10 13.61 5.50
CA HIS A 78 -14.85 13.66 4.06
C HIS A 78 -13.42 13.21 3.73
N GLN A 79 -12.44 13.52 4.59
CA GLN A 79 -11.06 13.02 4.50
C GLN A 79 -10.97 11.48 4.58
N ASN A 80 -11.69 10.83 5.51
CA ASN A 80 -11.73 9.36 5.58
C ASN A 80 -12.52 8.76 4.41
N SER A 81 -13.52 9.48 3.89
CA SER A 81 -14.26 9.10 2.69
C SER A 81 -13.39 9.18 1.44
N VAL A 82 -12.60 10.24 1.27
CA VAL A 82 -11.70 10.49 0.13
C VAL A 82 -10.52 9.54 0.15
N ILE A 83 -9.94 9.31 1.34
CA ILE A 83 -8.88 8.31 1.50
C ILE A 83 -9.47 6.91 1.26
N GLY A 84 -10.64 6.59 1.81
CA GLY A 84 -11.31 5.31 1.57
C GLY A 84 -11.64 5.06 0.08
N THR A 85 -12.19 6.05 -0.62
CA THR A 85 -12.46 5.94 -2.06
C THR A 85 -11.19 5.87 -2.89
N PHE A 86 -10.15 6.62 -2.54
CA PHE A 86 -8.83 6.52 -3.18
C PHE A 86 -8.26 5.10 -3.03
N PHE A 87 -8.29 4.55 -1.82
CA PHE A 87 -7.79 3.20 -1.54
C PHE A 87 -8.58 2.11 -2.26
N ASN A 88 -9.92 2.21 -2.30
CA ASN A 88 -10.75 1.27 -3.05
C ASN A 88 -10.43 1.31 -4.56
N SER A 89 -10.31 2.51 -5.14
CA SER A 89 -9.94 2.67 -6.56
C SER A 89 -8.52 2.17 -6.85
N PHE A 90 -7.56 2.51 -5.98
CA PHE A 90 -6.18 2.07 -6.10
C PHE A 90 -6.08 0.55 -6.00
N GLN A 91 -6.77 -0.07 -5.02
CA GLN A 91 -6.83 -1.51 -4.88
C GLN A 91 -7.45 -2.17 -6.12
N LEU A 92 -8.52 -1.60 -6.68
CA LEU A 92 -9.17 -2.12 -7.88
C LEU A 92 -8.25 -2.07 -9.11
N VAL A 93 -7.48 -1.00 -9.27
CA VAL A 93 -6.48 -0.87 -10.35
C VAL A 93 -5.36 -1.90 -10.18
N MET A 94 -4.89 -2.14 -8.95
CA MET A 94 -3.76 -3.05 -8.68
C MET A 94 -4.17 -4.53 -8.57
N SER A 95 -5.46 -4.82 -8.42
CA SER A 95 -6.00 -6.18 -8.30
C SER A 95 -6.45 -6.78 -9.64
N GLN A 96 -6.29 -6.06 -10.75
CA GLN A 96 -6.72 -6.55 -12.07
C GLN A 96 -5.94 -7.82 -12.48
N PRO A 97 -6.64 -8.93 -12.82
CA PRO A 97 -6.00 -10.09 -13.43
C PRO A 97 -5.54 -9.74 -14.85
N LEU A 98 -4.41 -10.32 -15.28
CA LEU A 98 -3.90 -10.25 -16.67
C LEU A 98 -4.82 -11.04 -17.62
N LEU A 99 -6.07 -10.61 -17.81
CA LEU A 99 -6.91 -11.07 -18.90
C LEU A 99 -6.75 -10.07 -20.05
N HIS A 100 -5.68 -10.25 -20.83
CA HIS A 100 -5.50 -9.90 -22.25
C HIS A 100 -4.01 -9.70 -22.55
N VAL A 101 -3.29 -10.81 -22.73
CA VAL A 101 -2.12 -10.86 -23.63
C VAL A 101 -2.29 -12.13 -24.48
N ILE A 102 -3.30 -12.12 -25.35
CA ILE A 102 -3.32 -12.92 -26.59
C ILE A 102 -3.98 -12.04 -27.65
N LYS A 103 -3.16 -11.34 -28.42
CA LYS A 103 -3.33 -11.05 -29.85
C LYS A 103 -2.01 -10.53 -30.36
#